data_AF-A0A2M8RV98-F1
#
_entry.id   AF-A0A2M8RV98-F1
#
_cell.length_a   1.000
_cell.length_b   1.000
_cell.length_c   1.000
_cell.angle_alpha   90.00
_cell.angle_beta   90.00
_cell.angle_gamma   90.00
#
_symmetry.space_group_name_H-M   'P 1'
#
loop_
_entity.id
_entity.type
_entity.pdbx_description
1 polymer ?
#
loop_
_entity_poly.entity_id
_entity_poly.type
_entity_poly.pdbx_seq_one_letter_code
_entity_poly.pdbx_strand_id
1 'polypeptide(L)'
;MNFVLKNILKLAALAGVMMFALPASAQTATTDPLTYEPTLENQRNPNEYCAKCHKLDANEEQSGGEFHFGKFHGTHLSQKNPNNGKAITCVNCHGNISEDHRRGVKDVMRFEGDIFSGKQPMYSVQEQNQVCFSCHRPDKLREKLWAHDVHAMKLPCASCHTLHPKKDAMDGIEKKEQVKLCVDCHGEQQKRKEAQANTESTEQKDKK
;
A
#
# COMPACT_ATOMS: atom_id res chain seq x y z
N MET A 1 -31.08 3.54 94.58
CA MET A 1 -30.67 4.61 95.51
C MET A 1 -29.77 5.56 94.73
N ASN A 2 -30.40 6.50 94.00
CA ASN A 2 -30.42 7.95 94.26
C ASN A 2 -29.08 8.64 93.91
N PHE A 3 -29.04 9.38 92.80
CA PHE A 3 -29.14 10.88 92.73
C PHE A 3 -27.75 11.49 93.06
N VAL A 4 -26.99 12.26 92.25
CA VAL A 4 -27.22 13.54 91.52
C VAL A 4 -25.87 13.90 90.82
N LEU A 5 -25.82 14.18 89.52
CA LEU A 5 -25.59 15.52 88.89
C LEU A 5 -24.42 16.34 89.49
N LYS A 6 -23.39 16.78 88.76
CA LYS A 6 -23.28 18.00 87.90
C LYS A 6 -21.75 18.34 87.90
N ASN A 7 -21.05 18.80 86.87
CA ASN A 7 -21.22 20.03 86.08
C ASN A 7 -20.25 20.05 84.88
N ILE A 8 -20.61 20.89 83.91
CA ILE A 8 -20.03 21.17 82.59
C ILE A 8 -18.98 22.30 82.67
N LEU A 9 -17.90 22.28 81.87
CA LEU A 9 -17.34 23.44 81.09
C LEU A 9 -16.11 23.02 80.24
N LYS A 10 -16.27 22.82 78.93
CA LYS A 10 -15.92 23.70 77.77
C LYS A 10 -14.43 24.03 77.54
N LEU A 11 -13.96 23.53 76.39
CA LEU A 11 -13.10 24.11 75.35
C LEU A 11 -11.80 24.85 75.73
N ALA A 12 -10.69 24.39 75.14
CA ALA A 12 -9.70 25.29 74.54
C ALA A 12 -9.05 24.61 73.33
N ALA A 13 -9.05 25.33 72.21
CA ALA A 13 -8.54 24.94 70.90
C ALA A 13 -7.01 24.97 70.87
N LEU A 14 -6.40 23.98 70.21
CA LEU A 14 -5.00 24.05 69.79
C LEU A 14 -4.96 24.29 68.27
N ALA A 15 -4.72 25.54 67.88
CA ALA A 15 -4.21 25.90 66.57
C ALA A 15 -2.96 26.76 66.82
N GLY A 16 -1.79 26.25 66.43
CA GLY A 16 -0.50 26.82 66.78
C GLY A 16 0.62 26.38 65.85
N VAL A 17 0.64 26.98 64.66
CA VAL A 17 1.80 27.42 63.85
C VAL A 17 2.94 26.42 63.59
N MET A 18 3.13 26.10 62.29
CA MET A 18 4.49 25.93 61.76
C MET A 18 4.55 26.49 60.33
N MET A 19 5.12 27.70 60.21
CA MET A 19 5.61 28.24 58.93
C MET A 19 6.79 27.39 58.48
N PHE A 20 6.66 26.70 57.36
CA PHE A 20 7.79 26.18 56.60
C PHE A 20 8.02 27.08 55.39
N ALA A 21 9.17 27.76 55.39
CA ALA A 21 9.70 28.43 54.22
C ALA A 21 10.09 27.36 53.18
N LEU A 22 9.54 27.46 51.97
CA LEU A 22 9.92 26.63 50.83
C LEU A 22 11.19 27.19 50.19
N PRO A 23 12.23 26.38 49.92
CA PRO A 23 13.27 26.77 48.99
C PRO A 23 12.70 26.68 47.57
N ALA A 24 12.72 27.79 46.84
CA ALA A 24 12.44 27.81 45.42
C ALA A 24 13.52 27.00 44.69
N SER A 25 13.21 25.74 44.36
CA SER A 25 14.03 24.94 43.44
C SER A 25 13.68 25.39 42.03
N ALA A 26 14.65 26.05 41.37
CA ALA A 26 14.56 26.36 39.95
C ALA A 26 14.45 25.04 39.16
N GLN A 27 13.31 24.83 38.51
CA GLN A 27 13.16 23.76 37.54
C GLN A 27 14.02 24.13 36.32
N THR A 28 15.18 23.48 36.20
CA THR A 28 15.87 23.36 34.93
C THR A 28 14.90 22.75 33.93
N ALA A 29 14.59 23.50 32.87
CA ALA A 29 13.84 23.02 31.73
C ALA A 29 14.56 21.78 31.16
N THR A 30 14.01 20.61 31.41
CA THR A 30 14.35 19.42 30.65
C THR A 30 13.70 19.60 29.29
N THR A 31 14.48 20.07 28.32
CA THR A 31 14.15 19.88 26.91
C THR A 31 14.14 18.38 26.66
N ASP A 32 12.94 17.80 26.67
CA ASP A 32 12.73 16.46 26.16
C ASP A 32 13.23 16.46 24.70
N PRO A 33 14.17 15.58 24.31
CA PRO A 33 14.49 15.45 22.91
C PRO A 33 13.21 15.01 22.21
N LEU A 34 12.76 15.79 21.23
CA LEU A 34 11.65 15.45 20.35
C LEU A 34 12.00 14.15 19.62
N THR A 35 11.74 13.01 20.25
CA THR A 35 11.71 11.71 19.59
C THR A 35 10.47 11.73 18.71
N TYR A 36 10.68 11.90 17.41
CA TYR A 36 9.66 11.62 16.41
C TYR A 36 9.33 10.13 16.49
N GLU A 37 8.22 9.80 17.14
CA GLU A 37 7.59 8.49 16.98
C GLU A 37 6.61 8.54 15.81
N PRO A 38 6.83 7.80 14.70
CA PRO A 38 5.92 7.75 13.56
C PRO A 38 4.66 6.89 13.83
N THR A 39 4.21 6.80 15.07
CA THR A 39 3.18 5.84 15.48
C THR A 39 1.74 6.33 15.27
N LEU A 40 1.52 7.59 14.85
CA LEU A 40 0.19 8.17 14.66
C LEU A 40 -0.25 8.37 13.20
N GLU A 41 0.65 8.24 12.21
CA GLU A 41 0.27 8.38 10.79
C GLU A 41 -0.57 7.19 10.26
N ASN A 42 -0.41 5.99 10.84
CA ASN A 42 -1.08 4.75 10.41
C ASN A 42 -2.56 4.62 10.84
N GLN A 43 -3.12 5.59 11.58
CA GLN A 43 -4.53 5.61 11.96
C GLN A 43 -5.43 6.38 10.98
N ARG A 44 -4.86 7.05 9.98
CA ARG A 44 -5.63 7.76 8.96
C ARG A 44 -6.10 6.78 7.88
N ASN A 45 -7.26 7.04 7.29
CA ASN A 45 -7.74 6.29 6.12
C ASN A 45 -6.64 6.29 5.04
N PRO A 46 -6.05 5.12 4.70
CA PRO A 46 -4.90 5.09 3.81
C PRO A 46 -5.20 5.73 2.44
N ASN A 47 -6.44 5.62 1.96
CA ASN A 47 -6.84 6.24 0.70
C ASN A 47 -6.75 7.76 0.75
N GLU A 48 -7.21 8.37 1.85
CA GLU A 48 -7.13 9.82 2.02
C GLU A 48 -5.68 10.29 2.16
N TYR A 49 -4.85 9.53 2.87
CA TYR A 49 -3.44 9.86 3.04
C TYR A 49 -2.68 9.80 1.71
N CYS A 50 -2.79 8.68 0.97
CA CYS A 50 -2.15 8.52 -0.33
C CYS A 50 -2.66 9.56 -1.33
N ALA A 51 -3.96 9.87 -1.31
CA ALA A 51 -4.60 10.84 -2.22
C ALA A 51 -4.15 12.30 -2.01
N LYS A 52 -3.48 12.63 -0.89
CA LYS A 52 -2.87 13.96 -0.71
C LYS A 52 -1.75 14.25 -1.71
N CYS A 53 -1.10 13.21 -2.22
CA CYS A 53 -0.01 13.34 -3.19
C CYS A 53 -0.30 12.61 -4.51
N HIS A 54 -0.93 11.42 -4.46
CA HIS A 54 -1.31 10.65 -5.65
C HIS A 54 -2.75 10.95 -6.02
N LYS A 55 -2.97 11.77 -7.04
CA LYS A 55 -4.33 12.14 -7.43
C LYS A 55 -5.11 10.93 -7.97
N LEU A 56 -6.34 10.80 -7.48
CA LEU A 56 -7.34 9.85 -7.98
C LEU A 56 -7.93 10.28 -9.33
N ASP A 57 -7.64 11.50 -9.80
CA ASP A 57 -8.03 11.97 -11.13
C ASP A 57 -6.83 12.55 -11.85
N ALA A 58 -6.66 12.15 -13.12
CA ALA A 58 -5.69 12.77 -14.00
C ALA A 58 -6.21 14.16 -14.42
N ASN A 59 -5.45 15.21 -14.15
CA ASN A 59 -5.60 16.53 -14.76
C ASN A 59 -4.29 16.96 -15.41
N GLU A 60 -4.38 17.74 -16.50
CA GLU A 60 -3.27 18.05 -17.42
C GLU A 60 -2.11 18.84 -16.79
N GLU A 61 -2.29 19.39 -15.59
CA GLU A 61 -1.38 20.37 -14.99
C GLU A 61 -0.30 19.81 -14.04
N GLN A 62 -0.16 18.50 -13.86
CA GLN A 62 0.60 17.98 -12.72
C GLN A 62 1.94 17.32 -12.98
N SER A 63 2.93 17.92 -12.31
CA SER A 63 4.28 17.45 -12.06
C SER A 63 4.26 16.16 -11.22
N GLY A 64 4.97 15.12 -11.67
CA GLY A 64 5.10 13.84 -10.93
C GLY A 64 5.51 12.64 -11.78
N GLY A 65 5.30 12.67 -13.10
CA GLY A 65 5.66 11.56 -14.00
C GLY A 65 4.77 10.32 -13.83
N GLU A 66 5.07 9.27 -14.61
CA GLU A 66 4.24 8.06 -14.83
C GLU A 66 3.65 7.43 -13.56
N PHE A 67 4.36 7.51 -12.42
CA PHE A 67 4.00 6.83 -11.16
C PHE A 67 3.06 7.62 -10.23
N HIS A 68 2.80 8.89 -10.49
CA HIS A 68 1.88 9.70 -9.68
C HIS A 68 0.44 9.71 -10.21
N PHE A 69 0.20 9.01 -11.32
CA PHE A 69 -1.09 8.91 -11.97
C PHE A 69 -1.77 7.58 -11.63
N GLY A 70 -2.97 7.66 -11.07
CA GLY A 70 -3.75 6.46 -10.82
C GLY A 70 -5.18 6.82 -10.55
N LYS A 71 -5.99 6.87 -11.61
CA LYS A 71 -7.44 7.00 -11.49
C LYS A 71 -8.01 5.79 -10.78
N PHE A 72 -7.94 5.63 -9.45
CA PHE A 72 -8.47 4.43 -8.80
C PHE A 72 -9.99 4.50 -8.67
N HIS A 73 -10.67 4.21 -9.78
CA HIS A 73 -12.12 4.12 -9.93
C HIS A 73 -12.60 2.69 -10.18
N GLY A 74 -11.68 1.72 -10.23
CA GLY A 74 -11.95 0.35 -10.58
C GLY A 74 -12.77 -0.38 -9.52
N THR A 75 -13.25 -1.56 -9.90
CA THR A 75 -14.20 -2.35 -9.12
C THR A 75 -13.77 -2.54 -7.67
N HIS A 76 -12.47 -2.72 -7.40
CA HIS A 76 -11.96 -2.94 -6.04
C HIS A 76 -12.26 -1.80 -5.06
N LEU A 77 -12.44 -0.55 -5.51
CA LEU A 77 -12.75 0.57 -4.62
C LEU A 77 -14.09 0.39 -3.88
N SER A 78 -15.07 -0.27 -4.52
CA SER A 78 -16.40 -0.52 -3.93
C SER A 78 -16.51 -1.85 -3.20
N GLN A 79 -15.42 -2.64 -3.15
CA GLN A 79 -15.42 -3.98 -2.56
C GLN A 79 -14.82 -3.98 -1.16
N LYS A 80 -15.11 -5.07 -0.43
CA LYS A 80 -14.53 -5.38 0.87
C LYS A 80 -13.43 -6.43 0.70
N ASN A 81 -12.37 -6.28 1.48
CA ASN A 81 -11.31 -7.27 1.55
C ASN A 81 -11.88 -8.56 2.19
N PRO A 82 -11.79 -9.71 1.51
CA PRO A 82 -12.37 -10.96 2.00
C PRO A 82 -11.72 -11.47 3.29
N ASN A 83 -10.49 -11.05 3.58
CA ASN A 83 -9.72 -11.53 4.73
C ASN A 83 -10.12 -10.83 6.05
N ASN A 84 -10.73 -9.64 5.99
CA ASN A 84 -11.05 -8.87 7.19
C ASN A 84 -12.40 -8.13 7.14
N GLY A 85 -13.11 -8.16 6.01
CA GLY A 85 -14.41 -7.52 5.82
C GLY A 85 -14.41 -5.99 5.75
N LYS A 86 -13.23 -5.34 5.80
CA LYS A 86 -13.09 -3.88 5.69
C LYS A 86 -13.04 -3.46 4.22
N ALA A 87 -13.28 -2.18 3.95
CA ALA A 87 -13.12 -1.63 2.60
C ALA A 87 -11.68 -1.83 2.09
N ILE A 88 -11.54 -2.09 0.79
CA ILE A 88 -10.22 -2.16 0.15
C ILE A 88 -9.61 -0.75 0.08
N THR A 89 -8.33 -0.66 0.38
CA THR A 89 -7.55 0.58 0.40
C THR A 89 -6.28 0.44 -0.44
N CYS A 90 -5.60 1.55 -0.73
CA CYS A 90 -4.35 1.59 -1.50
C CYS A 90 -3.32 0.59 -0.97
N VAL A 91 -3.16 0.53 0.35
CA VAL A 91 -2.14 -0.29 1.02
C VAL A 91 -2.45 -1.79 0.95
N ASN A 92 -3.68 -2.20 0.61
CA ASN A 92 -4.00 -3.62 0.41
C ASN A 92 -3.33 -4.20 -0.84
N CYS A 93 -3.03 -3.35 -1.83
CA CYS A 93 -2.32 -3.75 -3.04
C CYS A 93 -0.89 -3.22 -3.06
N HIS A 94 -0.70 -1.96 -2.65
CA HIS A 94 0.60 -1.29 -2.74
C HIS A 94 1.47 -1.47 -1.49
N GLY A 95 0.92 -1.90 -0.35
CA GLY A 95 1.65 -1.91 0.91
C GLY A 95 1.85 -0.50 1.49
N ASN A 96 2.59 -0.42 2.59
CA ASN A 96 2.88 0.85 3.27
C ASN A 96 4.10 1.53 2.64
N ILE A 97 4.13 2.85 2.71
CA ILE A 97 5.28 3.64 2.28
C ILE A 97 6.37 3.65 3.35
N SER A 98 7.62 3.86 2.92
CA SER A 98 8.76 4.17 3.80
C SER A 98 9.00 5.68 3.92
N GLU A 99 9.92 6.10 4.79
CA GLU A 99 10.37 7.50 4.86
C GLU A 99 10.98 7.97 3.53
N ASP A 100 11.63 7.05 2.81
CA ASP A 100 12.32 7.31 1.54
C ASP A 100 11.42 7.14 0.32
N HIS A 101 10.11 6.99 0.50
CA HIS A 101 9.16 6.74 -0.60
C HIS A 101 9.31 7.69 -1.79
N ARG A 102 9.52 8.98 -1.50
CA ARG A 102 9.68 10.04 -2.52
C ARG A 102 10.96 9.91 -3.35
N ARG A 103 11.93 9.13 -2.89
CA ARG A 103 13.18 8.81 -3.61
C ARG A 103 12.99 7.63 -4.56
N GLY A 104 11.80 7.05 -4.61
CA GLY A 104 11.46 5.96 -5.54
C GLY A 104 12.04 4.62 -5.14
N VAL A 105 12.28 4.39 -3.84
CA VAL A 105 12.77 3.12 -3.29
C VAL A 105 11.78 1.96 -3.51
N LYS A 106 12.24 0.72 -3.28
CA LYS A 106 11.44 -0.50 -3.35
C LYS A 106 10.63 -0.69 -2.05
N ASP A 107 9.67 0.19 -1.79
CA ASP A 107 8.79 0.15 -0.61
C ASP A 107 7.36 -0.28 -0.93
N VAL A 108 6.69 0.42 -1.85
CA VAL A 108 5.36 0.05 -2.32
C VAL A 108 5.43 -0.87 -3.53
N MET A 109 4.52 -1.85 -3.60
CA MET A 109 4.37 -2.69 -4.77
C MET A 109 4.08 -1.83 -6.01
N ARG A 110 4.81 -2.09 -7.08
CA ARG A 110 4.58 -1.51 -8.40
C ARG A 110 4.18 -2.61 -9.36
N PHE A 111 2.97 -2.50 -9.91
CA PHE A 111 2.45 -3.44 -10.89
C PHE A 111 2.86 -2.99 -12.28
N GLU A 112 3.81 -3.71 -12.87
CA GLU A 112 4.31 -3.46 -14.21
C GLU A 112 3.68 -4.47 -15.17
N GLY A 113 2.86 -3.97 -16.10
CA GLY A 113 2.15 -4.82 -17.07
C GLY A 113 2.89 -5.02 -18.38
N ASP A 114 3.75 -4.08 -18.78
CA ASP A 114 4.43 -4.14 -20.08
C ASP A 114 5.74 -4.94 -19.99
N ILE A 115 5.63 -6.24 -20.25
CA ILE A 115 6.76 -7.18 -20.34
C ILE A 115 7.65 -6.96 -21.56
N PHE A 116 7.26 -6.07 -22.48
CA PHE A 116 8.00 -5.77 -23.72
C PHE A 116 8.69 -4.39 -23.69
N SER A 117 8.54 -3.64 -22.59
CA SER A 117 9.12 -2.30 -22.39
C SER A 117 10.65 -2.26 -22.43
N GLY A 118 11.31 -3.42 -22.25
CA GLY A 118 12.78 -3.52 -22.14
C GLY A 118 13.33 -2.97 -20.81
N LYS A 119 12.47 -2.46 -19.93
CA LYS A 119 12.84 -2.01 -18.58
C LYS A 119 12.95 -3.22 -17.65
N GLN A 120 13.91 -3.19 -16.74
CA GLN A 120 13.99 -4.16 -15.66
C GLN A 120 12.94 -3.81 -14.61
N PRO A 121 12.00 -4.71 -14.29
CA PRO A 121 10.94 -4.42 -13.34
C PRO A 121 11.48 -4.38 -11.91
N MET A 122 10.89 -3.53 -11.08
CA MET A 122 11.28 -3.40 -9.66
C MET A 122 10.94 -4.66 -8.85
N TYR A 123 9.84 -5.32 -9.23
CA TYR A 123 9.35 -6.54 -8.62
C TYR A 123 9.21 -7.62 -9.68
N SER A 124 9.63 -8.83 -9.34
CA SER A 124 9.41 -10.02 -10.16
C SER A 124 7.92 -10.28 -10.38
N VAL A 125 7.61 -11.03 -11.43
CA VAL A 125 6.22 -11.47 -11.72
C VAL A 125 5.57 -12.13 -10.51
N GLN A 126 6.32 -12.96 -9.80
CA GLN A 126 5.82 -13.70 -8.65
C GLN A 126 5.53 -12.74 -7.49
N GLU A 127 6.43 -11.81 -7.17
CA GLU A 127 6.20 -10.80 -6.14
C GLU A 127 4.92 -9.98 -6.43
N GLN A 128 4.73 -9.55 -7.69
CA GLN A 128 3.53 -8.81 -8.10
C GLN A 128 2.25 -9.65 -7.94
N ASN A 129 2.23 -10.85 -8.51
CA ASN A 129 1.03 -11.69 -8.55
C ASN A 129 0.64 -12.24 -7.16
N GLN A 130 1.60 -12.43 -6.25
CA GLN A 130 1.30 -12.86 -4.88
C GLN A 130 0.41 -11.86 -4.13
N VAL A 131 0.48 -10.57 -4.45
CA VAL A 131 -0.43 -9.58 -3.88
C VAL A 131 -1.87 -9.88 -4.28
N CYS A 132 -2.11 -10.23 -5.54
CA CYS A 132 -3.43 -10.63 -6.04
C CYS A 132 -3.91 -11.91 -5.33
N PHE A 133 -3.01 -12.88 -5.15
CA PHE A 133 -3.31 -14.16 -4.52
C PHE A 133 -3.58 -14.07 -3.01
N SER A 134 -3.24 -12.95 -2.37
CA SER A 134 -3.67 -12.68 -0.99
C SER A 134 -5.19 -12.68 -0.81
N CYS A 135 -5.94 -12.42 -1.88
CA CYS A 135 -7.41 -12.39 -1.88
C CYS A 135 -8.02 -13.31 -2.97
N HIS A 136 -7.42 -13.39 -4.15
CA HIS A 136 -7.92 -14.20 -5.26
C HIS A 136 -7.32 -15.60 -5.26
N ARG A 137 -8.17 -16.62 -5.21
CA ARG A 137 -7.70 -18.00 -5.17
C ARG A 137 -7.39 -18.55 -6.57
N PRO A 138 -6.21 -19.14 -6.81
CA PRO A 138 -5.82 -19.68 -8.12
C PRO A 138 -6.79 -20.72 -8.68
N ASP A 139 -7.37 -21.59 -7.83
CA ASP A 139 -8.37 -22.59 -8.22
C ASP A 139 -9.60 -21.93 -8.86
N LYS A 140 -10.10 -20.84 -8.25
CA LYS A 140 -11.24 -20.07 -8.76
C LYS A 140 -10.93 -19.27 -10.01
N LEU A 141 -9.72 -18.73 -10.13
CA LEU A 141 -9.30 -18.03 -11.36
C LEU A 141 -9.22 -19.01 -12.55
N ARG A 142 -8.67 -20.20 -12.33
CA ARG A 142 -8.60 -21.26 -13.35
C ARG A 142 -9.97 -21.75 -13.80
N GLU A 143 -10.92 -21.89 -12.87
CA GLU A 143 -12.32 -22.23 -13.19
C GLU A 143 -12.97 -21.19 -14.11
N LYS A 144 -12.60 -19.91 -13.98
CA LYS A 144 -13.12 -18.82 -14.83
C LYS A 144 -12.47 -18.77 -16.20
N LEU A 145 -11.16 -18.90 -16.25
CA LEU A 145 -10.41 -18.98 -17.50
C LEU A 145 -9.11 -19.73 -17.26
N TRP A 146 -8.91 -20.83 -17.98
CA TRP A 146 -7.73 -21.69 -17.88
C TRP A 146 -6.41 -20.93 -18.02
N ALA A 147 -6.39 -19.88 -18.83
CA ALA A 147 -5.21 -19.05 -19.07
C ALA A 147 -4.62 -18.44 -17.78
N HIS A 148 -5.40 -18.25 -16.71
CA HIS A 148 -4.84 -17.77 -15.43
C HIS A 148 -3.78 -18.72 -14.86
N ASP A 149 -3.98 -20.03 -14.98
CA ASP A 149 -3.09 -21.04 -14.38
C ASP A 149 -1.70 -21.02 -15.03
N VAL A 150 -1.66 -20.99 -16.36
CA VAL A 150 -0.39 -21.00 -17.11
C VAL A 150 0.39 -19.68 -17.02
N HIS A 151 -0.31 -18.58 -16.72
CA HIS A 151 0.29 -17.24 -16.61
C HIS A 151 0.65 -16.84 -15.18
N ALA A 152 0.04 -17.44 -14.15
CA ALA A 152 0.15 -17.04 -12.75
C ALA A 152 1.59 -16.79 -12.26
N MET A 153 2.57 -17.52 -12.80
CA MET A 153 3.98 -17.42 -12.40
C MET A 153 4.90 -16.91 -13.51
N LYS A 154 4.34 -16.44 -14.64
CA LYS A 154 5.10 -16.10 -15.85
C LYS A 154 4.76 -14.72 -16.43
N LEU A 155 3.56 -14.22 -16.15
CA LEU A 155 3.07 -12.94 -16.64
C LEU A 155 2.41 -12.17 -15.49
N PRO A 156 2.76 -10.89 -15.26
CA PRO A 156 2.06 -10.05 -14.30
C PRO A 156 0.56 -9.98 -14.61
N CYS A 157 -0.30 -10.02 -13.60
CA CYS A 157 -1.74 -9.86 -13.78
C CYS A 157 -2.07 -8.53 -14.52
N ALA A 158 -1.29 -7.49 -14.25
CA ALA A 158 -1.41 -6.17 -14.85
C ALA A 158 -1.05 -6.11 -16.34
N SER A 159 -0.50 -7.17 -16.94
CA SER A 159 -0.30 -7.25 -18.39
C SER A 159 -1.61 -7.37 -19.16
N CYS A 160 -2.66 -7.88 -18.50
CA CYS A 160 -4.00 -7.99 -19.08
C CYS A 160 -5.00 -7.07 -18.37
N HIS A 161 -4.94 -7.01 -17.03
CA HIS A 161 -5.90 -6.27 -16.24
C HIS A 161 -5.48 -4.82 -15.99
N THR A 162 -6.45 -3.91 -16.05
CA THR A 162 -6.25 -2.49 -15.73
C THR A 162 -7.16 -2.09 -14.58
N LEU A 163 -6.60 -2.09 -13.36
CA LEU A 163 -7.41 -2.00 -12.13
C LEU A 163 -7.72 -0.58 -11.65
N HIS A 164 -6.95 0.42 -12.12
CA HIS A 164 -7.24 1.80 -11.77
C HIS A 164 -8.53 2.28 -12.45
N PRO A 165 -8.67 2.30 -13.78
CA PRO A 165 -9.88 2.80 -14.43
C PRO A 165 -11.16 2.08 -13.98
N LYS A 166 -12.31 2.77 -14.12
CA LYS A 166 -13.63 2.23 -13.76
C LYS A 166 -13.94 0.90 -14.43
N LYS A 167 -13.49 0.72 -15.68
CA LYS A 167 -13.66 -0.52 -16.44
C LYS A 167 -12.30 -1.16 -16.66
N ASP A 168 -12.19 -2.41 -16.24
CA ASP A 168 -11.04 -3.25 -16.53
C ASP A 168 -11.02 -3.65 -18.02
N ALA A 169 -9.82 -3.70 -18.62
CA ALA A 169 -9.63 -4.08 -20.02
C ALA A 169 -10.13 -5.51 -20.31
N MET A 170 -10.11 -6.39 -19.32
CA MET A 170 -10.63 -7.76 -19.44
C MET A 170 -12.12 -7.90 -19.11
N ASP A 171 -12.81 -6.84 -18.69
CA ASP A 171 -14.21 -6.90 -18.30
C ASP A 171 -15.15 -6.86 -19.52
N GLY A 172 -15.92 -7.94 -19.69
CA GLY A 172 -16.93 -8.07 -20.74
C GLY A 172 -16.35 -8.17 -22.15
N ILE A 173 -15.10 -8.63 -22.32
CA ILE A 173 -14.51 -8.82 -23.64
C ILE A 173 -15.08 -10.07 -24.34
N GLU A 174 -15.41 -9.91 -25.61
CA GLU A 174 -15.91 -10.99 -26.46
C GLU A 174 -14.86 -12.09 -26.66
N LYS A 175 -15.30 -13.34 -26.86
CA LYS A 175 -14.40 -14.48 -27.05
C LYS A 175 -13.37 -14.27 -28.17
N LYS A 176 -13.77 -13.60 -29.25
CA LYS A 176 -12.87 -13.27 -30.37
C LYS A 176 -11.73 -12.34 -29.92
N GLU A 177 -12.06 -11.31 -29.14
CA GLU A 177 -11.07 -10.38 -28.60
C GLU A 177 -10.16 -11.06 -27.57
N GLN A 178 -10.70 -11.98 -26.76
CA GLN A 178 -9.89 -12.83 -25.87
C GLN A 178 -8.83 -13.62 -26.65
N VAL A 179 -9.22 -14.28 -27.74
CA VAL A 179 -8.29 -15.03 -28.58
C VAL A 179 -7.27 -14.11 -29.25
N LYS A 180 -7.69 -12.92 -29.70
CA LYS A 180 -6.81 -11.93 -30.32
C LYS A 180 -5.65 -11.55 -29.37
N LEU A 181 -5.94 -11.30 -28.09
CA LEU A 181 -4.91 -10.99 -27.08
C LEU A 181 -3.84 -12.09 -26.98
N CYS A 182 -4.24 -13.36 -27.02
CA CYS A 182 -3.32 -14.49 -27.01
C CYS A 182 -2.39 -14.46 -28.22
N VAL A 183 -2.98 -14.29 -29.42
CA VAL A 183 -2.24 -14.28 -30.69
C VAL A 183 -1.28 -13.10 -30.77
N ASP A 184 -1.73 -11.90 -30.39
CA ASP A 184 -0.91 -10.70 -30.43
C ASP A 184 0.29 -10.83 -29.49
N CYS A 185 0.06 -11.20 -28.23
CA CYS A 185 1.12 -11.27 -27.21
C CYS A 185 2.13 -12.38 -27.51
N HIS A 186 1.68 -13.60 -27.83
CA HIS A 186 2.60 -14.69 -28.15
C HIS A 186 3.27 -14.50 -29.52
N GLY A 187 2.61 -13.85 -30.47
CA GLY A 187 3.22 -13.45 -31.74
C GLY A 187 4.35 -12.45 -31.54
N GLU A 188 4.15 -11.46 -30.67
CA GLU A 188 5.19 -10.50 -30.30
C GLU A 188 6.35 -11.16 -29.55
N GLN A 189 6.06 -12.06 -28.62
CA GLN A 189 7.08 -12.85 -27.92
C GLN A 189 7.95 -13.66 -28.90
N GLN A 190 7.32 -14.30 -29.91
CA GLN A 190 8.03 -15.06 -30.92
C GLN A 190 8.94 -14.16 -31.78
N LYS A 191 8.42 -13.02 -32.27
CA LYS A 191 9.21 -12.06 -33.06
C LYS A 191 10.45 -11.58 -32.31
N ARG A 192 10.33 -11.27 -31.02
CA ARG A 192 11.45 -10.81 -30.18
C ARG A 192 12.49 -11.90 -29.96
N LYS A 193 12.04 -13.14 -29.76
CA LYS A 193 12.94 -14.29 -29.63
C LYS A 193 13.74 -14.52 -30.91
N GLU A 194 13.10 -14.40 -32.07
CA GLU A 194 13.78 -14.50 -33.38
C GLU A 194 14.78 -13.37 -33.58
N ALA A 195 14.42 -12.14 -33.23
CA ALA A 195 15.34 -10.99 -33.30
C ALA A 195 16.58 -11.18 -32.42
N GLN A 196 16.40 -11.68 -31.18
CA GLN A 196 17.51 -11.98 -30.27
C GLN A 196 18.45 -13.06 -30.82
N ALA A 197 17.89 -14.17 -31.32
CA ALA A 197 18.68 -15.25 -31.90
C ALA A 197 19.51 -14.79 -33.13
N ASN A 198 18.94 -13.90 -33.94
CA ASN A 198 19.63 -13.35 -35.10
C ASN A 198 20.80 -12.43 -34.68
N THR A 199 20.62 -11.60 -33.65
CA THR A 199 21.69 -10.75 -33.10
C THR A 199 22.85 -11.59 -32.55
N GLU A 200 22.56 -12.61 -31.74
CA GLU A 200 23.58 -13.51 -31.17
C GLU A 200 24.37 -14.26 -32.25
N SER A 201 23.69 -14.67 -33.34
CA SER A 201 24.33 -15.35 -34.48
C SER A 201 25.27 -14.44 -35.29
N THR A 202 25.00 -13.12 -35.28
CA THR A 202 25.80 -12.12 -35.99
C THR A 202 27.04 -11.76 -35.16
N GLU A 203 26.87 -11.53 -33.85
CA GLU A 203 27.98 -11.28 -32.93
C GLU A 203 28.98 -12.45 -32.83
N GLN A 204 28.53 -13.70 -32.99
CA GLN A 204 29.43 -14.86 -33.06
C GLN A 204 30.22 -14.95 -34.38
N LYS A 205 29.68 -14.42 -35.48
CA LYS A 205 30.40 -14.36 -36.77
C LYS A 205 31.46 -13.27 -36.78
N ASP A 206 31.19 -12.14 -36.14
CA ASP A 206 32.12 -11.00 -36.10
C ASP A 206 33.30 -11.19 -35.12
N LYS A 207 33.22 -12.17 -34.21
CA LYS A 207 34.28 -12.54 -33.27
C LYS A 207 35.25 -13.62 -33.80
N LYS A 208 35.12 -14.03 -35.06
CA LYS A 208 35.95 -15.07 -35.69
C LYS A 208 36.71 -14.51 -36.90
#